data_AF-A0A074SZU6-F1
#
_entry.id   AF-A0A074SZU6-F1
#
_cell.length_a   1.000
_cell.length_b   1.000
_cell.length_c   1.000
_cell.angle_alpha   90.00
_cell.angle_beta   90.00
_cell.angle_gamma   90.00
#
_symmetry.space_group_name_H-M   'P 1'
#
loop_
_entity.id
_entity.type
_entity.pdbx_description
1 polymer ?
#
loop_
_entity_poly.entity_id
_entity_poly.type
_entity_poly.pdbx_seq_one_letter_code
_entity_poly.pdbx_strand_id
1 'polypeptide(L)'
;MQRFLPAHFCRGGTSKGLFLQDRALAHISHATREQIILAAMGTPNPDGRQIDGMGGGISSLSKAAILHAPGAQHPPPDSPNAFPGVSWANDIVKARDIKSGWDVVYRFVQVGVREPELDWGSTCGNLISAAAMTAINWNLVHNESILNQLVQADPKSRPQAILPTRILAANNGLVVTANVPVILDPTAPKPTLVAVTGGDAVISGVPGTGAPIIIETPIPTAPLRTGNSRDVLKIGDHEIESSIIDTGLPVIFVPADRLFNLASSTHSVTSSPVAIDADASVMDLVERVRMAGAAHAGIPLSSAAPKV
;
A
#
# COMPACT_ATOMS: atom_id res chain seq x y z
N MET A 1 26.35 7.57 16.62
CA MET A 1 26.02 6.18 16.99
C MET A 1 24.68 5.83 16.35
N GLN A 2 24.58 4.68 15.66
CA GLN A 2 23.33 4.23 15.03
C GLN A 2 22.32 3.77 16.10
N ARG A 3 21.02 3.96 15.82
CA ARG A 3 19.91 3.45 16.63
C ARG A 3 19.20 2.33 15.89
N PHE A 4 18.68 1.35 16.61
CA PHE A 4 18.05 0.17 16.03
C PHE A 4 16.55 0.17 16.32
N LEU A 5 15.75 -0.09 15.29
CA LEU A 5 14.30 -0.29 15.39
C LEU A 5 13.94 -1.64 14.76
N PRO A 6 13.10 -2.46 15.41
CA PRO A 6 12.56 -3.66 14.79
C PRO A 6 11.75 -3.30 13.55
N ALA A 7 12.05 -3.98 12.44
CA ALA A 7 11.39 -3.74 11.16
C ALA A 7 11.37 -5.01 10.32
N HIS A 8 10.42 -5.11 9.40
CA HIS A 8 10.40 -6.11 8.34
C HIS A 8 10.61 -5.42 7.01
N PHE A 9 11.48 -5.95 6.16
CA PHE A 9 11.61 -5.49 4.78
C PHE A 9 11.12 -6.60 3.85
N CYS A 10 9.98 -6.38 3.20
CA CYS A 10 9.27 -7.44 2.52
C CYS A 10 8.84 -7.02 1.11
N ARG A 11 8.72 -8.01 0.23
CA ARG A 11 8.03 -7.88 -1.04
C ARG A 11 6.54 -8.14 -0.83
N GLY A 12 5.69 -7.26 -1.32
CA GLY A 12 4.25 -7.47 -1.48
C GLY A 12 3.88 -7.21 -2.93
N GLY A 13 3.24 -8.17 -3.60
CA GLY A 13 3.01 -8.10 -5.05
C GLY A 13 4.31 -7.80 -5.81
N THR A 14 4.29 -6.78 -6.65
CA THR A 14 5.45 -6.29 -7.43
C THR A 14 6.20 -5.12 -6.77
N SER A 15 5.99 -4.88 -5.46
CA SER A 15 6.64 -3.79 -4.71
C SER A 15 7.44 -4.33 -3.52
N LYS A 16 8.41 -3.54 -3.03
CA LYS A 16 9.09 -3.79 -1.76
C LYS A 16 8.88 -2.61 -0.83
N GLY A 17 8.78 -2.88 0.47
CA GLY A 17 8.58 -1.84 1.46
C GLY A 17 9.13 -2.19 2.83
N LEU A 18 9.44 -1.14 3.59
CA LEU A 18 9.83 -1.20 4.98
C LEU A 18 8.59 -1.15 5.88
N PHE A 19 8.39 -2.18 6.68
CA PHE A 19 7.33 -2.24 7.68
C PHE A 19 7.90 -1.96 9.06
N LEU A 20 7.28 -1.00 9.76
CA LEU A 20 7.59 -0.63 11.13
C LEU A 20 6.40 -0.98 12.03
N GLN A 21 6.69 -1.35 13.27
CA GLN A 21 5.64 -1.59 14.26
C GLN A 21 5.42 -0.33 15.11
N ASP A 22 4.16 0.02 15.33
CA ASP A 22 3.76 1.18 16.12
C ASP A 22 4.43 1.27 17.51
N ARG A 23 4.57 0.16 18.24
CA ARG A 23 5.15 0.16 19.60
C ARG A 23 6.56 0.72 19.65
N ALA A 24 7.30 0.62 18.54
CA ALA A 24 8.63 1.19 18.40
C ALA A 24 8.62 2.70 18.10
N LEU A 25 7.47 3.25 17.69
CA LEU A 25 7.31 4.62 17.21
C LEU A 25 6.36 5.46 18.08
N ALA A 26 5.40 4.87 18.78
CA ALA A 26 4.29 5.57 19.45
C ALA A 26 4.75 6.58 20.52
N HIS A 27 5.90 6.34 21.13
CA HIS A 27 6.52 7.22 22.13
C HIS A 27 7.39 8.34 21.51
N ILE A 28 7.66 8.26 20.20
CA ILE A 28 8.43 9.23 19.43
C ILE A 28 7.49 10.31 18.89
N SER A 29 7.94 11.55 18.76
CA SER A 29 7.15 12.65 18.17
C SER A 29 6.88 12.42 16.68
N HIS A 30 5.79 12.98 16.15
CA HIS A 30 5.40 12.85 14.74
C HIS A 30 6.55 13.26 13.81
N ALA A 31 7.10 14.47 14.01
CA ALA A 31 8.21 14.98 13.21
C ALA A 31 9.44 14.05 13.25
N THR A 32 9.77 13.46 14.40
CA THR A 32 10.89 12.52 14.49
C THR A 32 10.57 11.16 13.85
N ARG A 33 9.31 10.69 13.88
CA ARG A 33 8.91 9.48 13.13
C ARG A 33 9.09 9.67 11.63
N GLU A 34 8.72 10.83 11.11
CA GLU A 34 8.90 11.14 9.69
C GLU A 34 10.38 11.17 9.30
N GLN A 35 11.23 11.80 10.13
CA GLN A 35 12.67 11.78 9.95
C GLN A 35 13.25 10.36 10.00
N ILE A 36 12.74 9.49 10.88
CA ILE A 36 13.13 8.08 10.94
C ILE A 36 12.79 7.37 9.64
N ILE A 37 11.58 7.57 9.09
CA ILE A 37 11.15 6.94 7.83
C ILE A 37 12.02 7.42 6.67
N LEU A 38 12.23 8.74 6.56
CA LEU A 38 13.07 9.34 5.53
C LEU A 38 14.51 8.80 5.60
N ALA A 39 15.12 8.81 6.78
CA ALA A 39 16.47 8.29 6.98
C ALA A 39 16.56 6.78 6.69
N ALA A 40 15.60 5.97 7.16
CA ALA A 40 15.60 4.53 6.91
C ALA A 40 15.45 4.18 5.42
N MET A 41 14.75 5.02 4.65
CA MET A 41 14.60 4.85 3.21
C MET A 41 15.72 5.49 2.39
N GLY A 42 16.59 6.29 3.02
CA GLY A 42 17.70 6.97 2.35
C GLY A 42 17.23 8.20 1.56
N THR A 43 16.32 8.99 2.12
CA THR A 43 15.74 10.21 1.53
C THR A 43 16.00 11.41 2.45
N PRO A 44 16.28 12.63 1.93
CA PRO A 44 16.37 13.01 0.51
C PRO A 44 17.64 12.49 -0.14
N ASN A 45 17.55 12.21 -1.43
CA ASN A 45 18.67 11.67 -2.20
C ASN A 45 18.69 12.27 -3.61
N PRO A 46 19.43 13.39 -3.80
CA PRO A 46 19.42 14.14 -5.06
C PRO A 46 19.82 13.31 -6.29
N ASP A 47 20.66 12.29 -6.14
CA ASP A 47 21.07 11.37 -7.20
C ASP A 47 20.03 10.27 -7.51
N GLY A 48 19.00 10.14 -6.66
CA GLY A 48 17.85 9.27 -6.86
C GLY A 48 18.13 7.77 -6.72
N ARG A 49 19.24 7.39 -6.08
CA ARG A 49 19.69 6.01 -5.88
C ARG A 49 19.27 5.41 -4.53
N GLN A 50 19.10 6.25 -3.50
CA GLN A 50 18.82 5.87 -2.11
C GLN A 50 19.84 4.89 -1.50
N ILE A 51 21.12 5.05 -1.84
CA ILE A 51 22.19 4.10 -1.47
C ILE A 51 22.46 3.99 0.05
N ASP A 52 22.15 5.04 0.81
CA ASP A 52 22.31 5.10 2.27
C ASP A 52 21.00 4.77 3.02
N GLY A 53 20.20 3.87 2.45
CA GLY A 53 18.94 3.43 3.03
C GLY A 53 18.38 2.17 2.37
N MET A 54 17.15 1.82 2.75
CA MET A 54 16.44 0.63 2.25
C MET A 54 15.68 0.87 0.93
N GLY A 55 15.60 2.13 0.50
CA GLY A 55 14.96 2.52 -0.76
C GLY A 55 15.72 2.02 -1.98
N GLY A 56 15.01 1.82 -3.09
CA GLY A 56 15.58 1.33 -4.34
C GLY A 56 15.68 2.36 -5.46
N GLY A 57 15.50 3.66 -5.17
CA GLY A 57 15.62 4.73 -6.16
C GLY A 57 14.45 4.89 -7.14
N ILE A 58 13.42 4.04 -7.01
CA ILE A 58 12.18 4.12 -7.80
C ILE A 58 10.96 3.98 -6.89
N SER A 59 9.82 4.51 -7.31
CA SER A 59 8.60 4.61 -6.48
C SER A 59 8.09 3.26 -5.97
N SER A 60 8.23 2.19 -6.76
CA SER A 60 7.83 0.82 -6.39
C SER A 60 8.72 0.20 -5.29
N LEU A 61 9.90 0.77 -5.06
CA LEU A 61 10.91 0.33 -4.09
C LEU A 61 11.17 1.37 -2.99
N SER A 62 10.41 2.47 -2.96
CA SER A 62 10.55 3.55 -1.98
C SER A 62 9.25 3.70 -1.18
N LYS A 63 8.96 2.69 -0.36
CA LYS A 63 7.69 2.55 0.34
C LYS A 63 7.92 2.15 1.79
N ALA A 64 7.13 2.70 2.68
CA ALA A 64 7.08 2.22 4.06
C ALA A 64 5.64 2.05 4.54
N ALA A 65 5.46 1.32 5.62
CA ALA A 65 4.19 1.17 6.29
C ALA A 65 4.35 1.00 7.79
N ILE A 66 3.37 1.48 8.55
CA ILE A 66 3.27 1.25 9.99
C ILE A 66 2.09 0.30 10.23
N LEU A 67 2.35 -0.79 10.95
CA LEU A 67 1.32 -1.76 11.33
C LEU A 67 1.09 -1.78 12.84
N HIS A 68 -0.15 -2.01 13.24
CA HIS A 68 -0.52 -2.31 14.61
C HIS A 68 -1.84 -3.06 14.73
N ALA A 69 -2.04 -3.72 15.86
CA ALA A 69 -3.35 -4.20 16.25
C ALA A 69 -4.25 -3.02 16.68
N PRO A 70 -5.56 -3.06 16.42
CA PRO A 70 -6.50 -2.09 16.96
C PRO A 70 -6.48 -2.09 18.49
N GLY A 71 -6.68 -0.93 19.12
CA GLY A 71 -6.63 -0.78 20.58
C GLY A 71 -5.22 -0.79 21.17
N ALA A 72 -4.16 -0.83 20.35
CA ALA A 72 -2.80 -0.65 20.82
C ALA A 72 -2.61 0.75 21.46
N GLN A 73 -1.64 0.88 22.36
CA GLN A 73 -1.37 2.16 23.04
C GLN A 73 -0.84 3.19 22.04
N HIS A 74 -1.69 4.17 21.69
CA HIS A 74 -1.40 5.20 20.69
C HIS A 74 -1.57 6.60 21.28
N PRO A 75 -0.87 7.61 20.72
CA PRO A 75 -1.23 9.00 20.93
C PRO A 75 -2.71 9.22 20.56
N PRO A 76 -3.44 10.09 21.29
CA PRO A 76 -4.81 10.44 20.93
C PRO A 76 -4.91 10.96 19.49
N PRO A 77 -6.02 10.71 18.78
CA PRO A 77 -6.17 11.13 17.38
C PRO A 77 -6.13 12.66 17.18
N ASP A 78 -6.53 13.43 18.20
CA ASP A 78 -6.50 14.89 18.16
C ASP A 78 -5.17 15.47 18.69
N SER A 79 -4.19 14.61 19.00
CA SER A 79 -2.87 15.03 19.46
C SER A 79 -2.00 15.49 18.29
N PRO A 80 -1.10 16.47 18.47
CA PRO A 80 -0.06 16.77 17.49
C PRO A 80 0.89 15.59 17.23
N ASN A 81 0.84 14.54 18.06
CA ASN A 81 1.60 13.31 17.89
C ASN A 81 0.79 12.15 17.29
N ALA A 82 -0.44 12.39 16.83
CA ALA A 82 -1.29 11.37 16.22
C ALA A 82 -0.62 10.73 15.01
N PHE A 83 -0.97 9.47 14.74
CA PHE A 83 -0.56 8.83 13.50
C PHE A 83 -1.42 9.30 12.31
N PRO A 84 -0.85 9.46 11.11
CA PRO A 84 -1.60 9.83 9.90
C PRO A 84 -2.70 8.84 9.55
N GLY A 85 -3.81 9.33 9.00
CA GLY A 85 -4.97 8.54 8.56
C GLY A 85 -6.24 8.83 9.36
N VAL A 86 -7.27 8.03 9.16
CA VAL A 86 -8.57 8.20 9.81
C VAL A 86 -8.47 8.12 11.34
N SER A 87 -9.10 9.07 12.03
CA SER A 87 -9.01 9.23 13.50
C SER A 87 -9.54 8.03 14.29
N TRP A 88 -10.45 7.27 13.69
CA TRP A 88 -11.07 6.09 14.28
C TRP A 88 -10.29 4.79 14.02
N ALA A 89 -9.13 4.83 13.35
CA ALA A 89 -8.40 3.62 12.96
C ALA A 89 -7.99 2.72 14.15
N ASN A 90 -7.74 3.31 15.33
CA ASN A 90 -7.35 2.56 16.53
C ASN A 90 -8.53 2.20 17.45
N ASP A 91 -9.78 2.46 17.04
CA ASP A 91 -10.98 2.18 17.82
C ASP A 91 -11.24 0.66 17.91
N ILE A 92 -10.97 0.08 19.08
CA ILE A 92 -11.13 -1.36 19.32
C ILE A 92 -12.60 -1.82 19.28
N VAL A 93 -13.56 -0.94 19.57
CA VAL A 93 -14.97 -1.30 19.56
C VAL A 93 -15.43 -1.46 18.12
N LYS A 94 -15.09 -0.51 17.24
CA LYS A 94 -15.36 -0.62 15.80
C LYS A 94 -14.61 -1.77 15.15
N ALA A 95 -13.35 -1.96 15.51
CA ALA A 95 -12.52 -3.04 14.97
C ALA A 95 -13.09 -4.44 15.25
N ARG A 96 -13.82 -4.60 16.36
CA ARG A 96 -14.46 -5.87 16.75
C ARG A 96 -15.77 -6.16 16.03
N ASP A 97 -16.29 -5.25 15.21
CA ASP A 97 -17.50 -5.53 14.44
C ASP A 97 -17.30 -6.76 13.53
N ILE A 98 -18.31 -7.63 13.48
CA ILE A 98 -18.21 -8.91 12.77
C ILE A 98 -18.25 -8.75 11.25
N LYS A 99 -18.86 -7.67 10.73
CA LYS A 99 -19.04 -7.43 9.29
C LYS A 99 -18.06 -6.40 8.74
N SER A 100 -17.85 -5.30 9.46
CA SER A 100 -17.04 -4.15 9.01
C SER A 100 -15.78 -3.91 9.84
N GLY A 101 -15.52 -4.74 10.85
CA GLY A 101 -14.34 -4.62 11.70
C GLY A 101 -13.04 -5.01 10.99
N TRP A 102 -11.92 -4.84 11.68
CA TRP A 102 -10.58 -5.11 11.17
C TRP A 102 -9.69 -5.71 12.25
N ASP A 103 -8.70 -6.47 11.83
CA ASP A 103 -7.74 -7.16 12.71
C ASP A 103 -6.41 -6.40 12.78
N VAL A 104 -6.09 -5.64 11.72
CA VAL A 104 -4.83 -4.90 11.59
C VAL A 104 -5.11 -3.51 11.05
N VAL A 105 -4.39 -2.52 11.58
CA VAL A 105 -4.32 -1.17 11.00
C VAL A 105 -3.04 -1.06 10.18
N TYR A 106 -3.20 -0.69 8.91
CA TYR A 106 -2.14 -0.49 7.94
C TYR A 106 -2.08 0.99 7.54
N ARG A 107 -0.95 1.63 7.82
CA ARG A 107 -0.69 3.03 7.43
C ARG A 107 0.41 3.05 6.39
N PHE A 108 0.03 3.19 5.13
CA PHE A 108 0.97 3.28 4.03
C PHE A 108 1.55 4.69 3.93
N VAL A 109 2.82 4.78 3.54
CA VAL A 109 3.43 6.03 3.10
C VAL A 109 4.25 5.80 1.84
N GLN A 110 4.00 6.62 0.83
CA GLN A 110 4.88 6.74 -0.32
C GLN A 110 6.02 7.69 0.09
N VAL A 111 7.25 7.21 -0.01
CA VAL A 111 8.44 8.00 0.33
C VAL A 111 8.98 8.62 -0.96
N GLY A 112 9.23 9.93 -0.93
CA GLY A 112 9.90 10.65 -2.00
C GLY A 112 11.29 10.06 -2.22
N VAL A 113 11.70 9.92 -3.48
CA VAL A 113 13.04 9.40 -3.80
C VAL A 113 14.08 10.51 -3.65
N ARG A 114 13.82 11.66 -4.30
CA ARG A 114 14.75 12.80 -4.33
C ARG A 114 14.45 13.79 -3.21
N GLU A 115 13.19 14.16 -3.10
CA GLU A 115 12.71 15.15 -2.13
C GLU A 115 12.32 14.50 -0.79
N PRO A 116 12.44 15.22 0.34
CA PRO A 116 12.08 14.73 1.67
C PRO A 116 10.56 14.75 1.91
N GLU A 117 9.80 14.15 0.99
CA GLU A 117 8.35 14.11 1.02
C GLU A 117 7.85 12.74 1.52
N LEU A 118 6.83 12.77 2.38
CA LEU A 118 6.08 11.61 2.82
C LEU A 118 4.61 11.80 2.45
N ASP A 119 4.12 11.02 1.49
CA ASP A 119 2.73 11.06 1.07
C ASP A 119 1.91 9.96 1.78
N TRP A 120 1.11 10.41 2.75
CA TRP A 120 0.15 9.61 3.51
C TRP A 120 -1.26 9.62 2.89
N GLY A 121 -1.49 10.32 1.78
CA GLY A 121 -2.80 10.51 1.17
C GLY A 121 -3.29 9.33 0.31
N SER A 122 -2.43 8.34 0.05
CA SER A 122 -2.75 7.18 -0.78
C SER A 122 -2.57 5.86 -0.05
N THR A 123 -2.99 4.76 -0.66
CA THR A 123 -2.71 3.39 -0.20
C THR A 123 -1.92 2.64 -1.27
N CYS A 124 -1.37 1.48 -0.92
CA CYS A 124 -0.68 0.60 -1.86
C CYS A 124 -1.23 -0.82 -1.77
N GLY A 125 -2.01 -1.24 -2.78
CA GLY A 125 -2.61 -2.57 -2.86
C GLY A 125 -1.57 -3.70 -2.89
N ASN A 126 -0.45 -3.51 -3.57
CA ASN A 126 0.65 -4.48 -3.60
C ASN A 126 1.14 -4.84 -2.20
N LEU A 127 1.35 -3.82 -1.34
CA LEU A 127 1.89 -4.01 0.00
C LEU A 127 0.89 -4.57 1.00
N ILE A 128 -0.41 -4.64 0.68
CA ILE A 128 -1.41 -5.28 1.56
C ILE A 128 -1.08 -6.75 1.81
N SER A 129 -0.63 -7.46 0.77
CA SER A 129 -0.19 -8.87 0.91
C SER A 129 0.96 -9.01 1.91
N ALA A 130 1.98 -8.14 1.82
CA ALA A 130 3.09 -8.12 2.76
C ALA A 130 2.69 -7.61 4.15
N ALA A 131 1.74 -6.68 4.24
CA ALA A 131 1.19 -6.20 5.50
C ALA A 131 0.49 -7.33 6.26
N ALA A 132 -0.31 -8.15 5.56
CA ALA A 132 -0.99 -9.30 6.13
C ALA A 132 0.01 -10.31 6.72
N MET A 133 1.01 -10.71 5.91
CA MET A 133 2.05 -11.63 6.35
C MET A 133 2.86 -11.08 7.52
N THR A 134 3.24 -9.79 7.45
CA THR A 134 4.00 -9.12 8.51
C THR A 134 3.21 -9.07 9.81
N ALA A 135 1.91 -8.76 9.73
CA ALA A 135 1.04 -8.71 10.91
C ALA A 135 0.89 -10.09 11.57
N ILE A 136 0.75 -11.16 10.78
CA ILE A 136 0.73 -12.53 11.30
C ILE A 136 2.07 -12.88 11.97
N ASN A 137 3.19 -12.60 11.30
CA ASN A 137 4.52 -12.91 11.83
C ASN A 137 4.88 -12.07 13.07
N TRP A 138 4.32 -10.87 13.22
CA TRP A 138 4.40 -10.05 14.44
C TRP A 138 3.36 -10.41 15.50
N ASN A 139 2.55 -11.44 15.24
CA ASN A 139 1.49 -11.91 16.12
C ASN A 139 0.49 -10.79 16.48
N LEU A 140 0.16 -9.94 15.51
CA LEU A 140 -0.87 -8.89 15.62
C LEU A 140 -2.27 -9.43 15.34
N VAL A 141 -2.36 -10.57 14.65
CA VAL A 141 -3.62 -11.21 14.25
C VAL A 141 -3.80 -12.48 15.05
N HIS A 142 -4.89 -12.57 15.81
CA HIS A 142 -5.22 -13.74 16.60
C HIS A 142 -6.52 -14.35 16.09
N ASN A 143 -6.46 -15.62 15.71
CA ASN A 143 -7.64 -16.41 15.37
C ASN A 143 -7.57 -17.74 16.10
N GLU A 144 -8.22 -17.81 17.27
CA GLU A 144 -8.21 -19.00 18.12
C GLU A 144 -8.83 -20.21 17.43
N SER A 145 -9.84 -20.01 16.58
CA SER A 145 -10.47 -21.11 15.83
C SER A 145 -9.47 -21.79 14.90
N ILE A 146 -8.75 -21.01 14.08
CA ILE A 146 -7.74 -21.55 13.16
C ILE A 146 -6.55 -22.13 13.94
N LEU A 147 -6.11 -21.45 14.99
CA LEU A 147 -5.02 -21.95 15.83
C LEU A 147 -5.37 -23.30 16.46
N ASN A 148 -6.55 -23.41 17.07
CA ASN A 148 -7.03 -24.65 17.69
C ASN A 148 -7.21 -25.76 16.67
N GLN A 149 -7.76 -25.45 15.49
CA GLN A 149 -7.88 -26.39 14.38
C GLN A 149 -6.51 -26.99 14.00
N LEU A 150 -5.49 -26.14 13.82
CA LEU A 150 -4.15 -26.60 13.45
C LEU A 150 -3.46 -27.38 14.59
N VAL A 151 -3.66 -26.96 15.83
CA VAL A 151 -3.11 -27.67 17.01
C VAL A 151 -3.71 -29.07 17.16
N GLN A 152 -5.01 -29.22 16.92
CA GLN A 152 -5.73 -30.49 17.05
C GLN A 152 -5.49 -31.43 15.86
N ALA A 153 -5.04 -30.92 14.71
CA ALA A 153 -4.72 -31.74 13.55
C ALA A 153 -3.49 -32.64 13.80
N ASP A 154 -3.52 -33.85 13.24
CA ASP A 154 -2.42 -34.81 13.30
C ASP A 154 -1.12 -34.17 12.78
N PRO A 155 -0.04 -34.11 13.58
CA PRO A 155 1.22 -33.51 13.19
C PRO A 155 1.81 -34.05 11.88
N LYS A 156 1.54 -35.30 11.50
CA LYS A 156 2.06 -35.92 10.27
C LYS A 156 1.32 -35.48 9.00
N SER A 157 0.09 -35.00 9.15
CA SER A 157 -0.81 -34.66 8.04
C SER A 157 -1.41 -33.26 8.17
N ARG A 158 -0.85 -32.43 9.06
CA ARG A 158 -1.37 -31.10 9.38
C ARG A 158 -1.45 -30.23 8.11
N PRO A 159 -2.66 -29.77 7.73
CA PRO A 159 -2.81 -28.94 6.55
C PRO A 159 -2.37 -27.50 6.83
N GLN A 160 -2.18 -26.74 5.76
CA GLN A 160 -2.21 -25.28 5.84
C GLN A 160 -3.66 -24.84 6.07
N ALA A 161 -3.86 -23.72 6.77
CA ALA A 161 -5.17 -23.08 6.89
C ALA A 161 -5.16 -21.73 6.19
N ILE A 162 -6.32 -21.28 5.68
CA ILE A 162 -6.47 -19.92 5.18
C ILE A 162 -6.96 -19.03 6.32
N LEU A 163 -6.16 -18.03 6.68
CA LEU A 163 -6.50 -17.01 7.66
C LEU A 163 -7.02 -15.75 6.94
N PRO A 164 -8.33 -15.47 6.95
CA PRO A 164 -8.86 -14.20 6.48
C PRO A 164 -8.42 -13.11 7.46
N THR A 165 -7.53 -12.23 7.00
CA THR A 165 -7.00 -11.10 7.79
C THR A 165 -7.64 -9.81 7.28
N ARG A 166 -8.48 -9.18 8.10
CA ARG A 166 -9.13 -7.91 7.77
C ARG A 166 -8.18 -6.75 8.08
N ILE A 167 -7.86 -5.95 7.09
CA ILE A 167 -6.85 -4.90 7.17
C ILE A 167 -7.52 -3.56 6.87
N LEU A 168 -7.49 -2.66 7.85
CA LEU A 168 -7.87 -1.27 7.65
C LEU A 168 -6.71 -0.50 7.03
N ALA A 169 -6.88 -0.02 5.79
CA ALA A 169 -6.02 0.99 5.20
C ALA A 169 -6.37 2.36 5.82
N ALA A 170 -5.60 2.79 6.81
CA ALA A 170 -5.90 4.00 7.58
C ALA A 170 -5.89 5.27 6.71
N ASN A 171 -5.18 5.26 5.59
CA ASN A 171 -5.08 6.36 4.66
C ASN A 171 -6.45 6.82 4.12
N ASN A 172 -7.35 5.87 3.84
CA ASN A 172 -8.66 6.14 3.24
C ASN A 172 -9.83 5.49 3.98
N GLY A 173 -9.57 4.71 5.04
CA GLY A 173 -10.60 4.03 5.82
C GLY A 173 -11.15 2.74 5.19
N LEU A 174 -10.57 2.27 4.09
CA LEU A 174 -11.01 1.04 3.43
C LEU A 174 -10.57 -0.19 4.22
N VAL A 175 -11.50 -1.11 4.49
CA VAL A 175 -11.17 -2.43 5.04
C VAL A 175 -11.12 -3.43 3.89
N VAL A 176 -9.99 -4.11 3.76
CA VAL A 176 -9.78 -5.19 2.79
C VAL A 176 -9.54 -6.51 3.51
N THR A 177 -9.79 -7.63 2.86
CA THR A 177 -9.49 -8.96 3.41
C THR A 177 -8.33 -9.57 2.65
N ALA A 178 -7.28 -9.96 3.36
CA ALA A 178 -6.19 -10.76 2.83
C ALA A 178 -6.35 -12.22 3.30
N ASN A 179 -6.59 -13.13 2.37
CA ASN A 179 -6.70 -14.56 2.65
C ASN A 179 -5.30 -15.19 2.63
N VAL A 180 -4.68 -15.29 3.80
CA VAL A 180 -3.28 -15.70 3.94
C VAL A 180 -3.19 -17.19 4.29
N PRO A 181 -2.48 -18.02 3.52
CA PRO A 181 -2.16 -19.38 3.95
C PRO A 181 -1.21 -19.33 5.15
N VAL A 182 -1.56 -20.04 6.23
CA VAL A 182 -0.82 -20.10 7.49
C VAL A 182 -0.58 -21.52 7.95
N ILE A 183 0.50 -21.70 8.71
CA ILE A 183 0.84 -22.93 9.43
C ILE A 183 1.19 -22.60 10.88
N LEU A 184 1.36 -23.63 11.70
CA LEU A 184 2.01 -23.47 13.00
C LEU A 184 3.52 -23.27 12.78
N ASP A 185 4.06 -22.24 13.41
CA ASP A 185 5.50 -21.99 13.44
C ASP A 185 6.20 -23.16 14.16
N PRO A 186 7.04 -23.95 13.46
CA PRO A 186 7.72 -25.08 14.07
C PRO A 186 8.84 -24.67 15.04
N THR A 187 9.23 -23.39 15.01
CA THR A 187 10.32 -22.84 15.83
C THR A 187 9.80 -22.10 17.07
N ALA A 188 8.51 -21.77 17.12
CA ALA A 188 7.93 -21.04 18.23
C ALA A 188 7.76 -21.93 19.47
N PRO A 189 8.02 -21.41 20.69
CA PRO A 189 7.89 -22.17 21.94
C PRO A 189 6.43 -22.43 22.33
N LYS A 190 5.49 -21.72 21.70
CA LYS A 190 4.04 -21.85 21.90
C LYS A 190 3.37 -21.88 20.52
N PRO A 191 2.20 -22.52 20.39
CA PRO A 191 1.44 -22.51 19.15
C PRO A 191 1.25 -21.07 18.64
N THR A 192 1.89 -20.78 17.53
CA THR A 192 1.91 -19.46 16.88
C THR A 192 1.68 -19.67 15.40
N LEU A 193 0.87 -18.82 14.78
CA LEU A 193 0.68 -18.85 13.33
C LEU A 193 1.84 -18.12 12.63
N VAL A 194 2.32 -18.69 11.53
CA VAL A 194 3.25 -18.04 10.62
C VAL A 194 2.71 -18.13 9.20
N ALA A 195 2.90 -17.07 8.41
CA ALA A 195 2.49 -17.06 7.01
C ALA A 195 3.33 -18.03 6.18
N VAL A 196 2.68 -18.78 5.29
CA VAL A 196 3.35 -19.63 4.31
C VAL A 196 3.93 -18.74 3.21
N THR A 197 5.19 -18.97 2.85
CA THR A 197 5.90 -18.22 1.80
C THR A 197 6.01 -19.01 0.49
N GLY A 198 6.12 -20.34 0.58
CA GLY A 198 6.24 -21.24 -0.57
C GLY A 198 4.89 -21.62 -1.19
N GLY A 199 4.88 -21.83 -2.50
CA GLY A 199 3.72 -22.22 -3.27
C GLY A 199 4.04 -22.25 -4.76
N ASP A 200 3.03 -22.44 -5.59
CA ASP A 200 3.12 -22.56 -7.05
C ASP A 200 2.54 -21.34 -7.80
N ALA A 201 2.02 -20.34 -7.07
CA ALA A 201 1.45 -19.15 -7.69
C ALA A 201 2.54 -18.28 -8.32
N VAL A 202 2.26 -17.78 -9.53
CA VAL A 202 3.13 -16.87 -10.30
C VAL A 202 2.39 -15.56 -10.53
N ILE A 203 3.10 -14.44 -10.43
CA ILE A 203 2.61 -13.12 -10.82
C ILE A 203 3.61 -12.43 -11.75
N SER A 204 3.11 -11.69 -12.74
CA SER A 204 3.95 -10.93 -13.66
C SER A 204 4.85 -9.94 -12.91
N GLY A 205 6.13 -9.90 -13.28
CA GLY A 205 7.13 -9.01 -12.66
C GLY A 205 7.82 -9.57 -11.41
N VAL A 206 7.48 -10.79 -10.96
CA VAL A 206 8.17 -11.46 -9.86
C VAL A 206 8.75 -12.80 -10.33
N PRO A 207 10.08 -12.97 -10.30
CA PRO A 207 10.70 -14.26 -10.59
C PRO A 207 10.34 -15.33 -9.55
N GLY A 208 10.09 -16.56 -10.01
CA GLY A 208 9.79 -17.71 -9.17
C GLY A 208 8.31 -17.85 -8.81
N THR A 209 8.04 -18.61 -7.76
CA THR A 209 6.68 -18.92 -7.27
C THR A 209 6.55 -18.58 -5.79
N GLY A 210 5.33 -18.49 -5.29
CA GLY A 210 5.05 -18.30 -3.86
C GLY A 210 3.65 -18.73 -3.47
N ALA A 211 3.33 -18.58 -2.18
CA ALA A 211 1.98 -18.83 -1.70
C ALA A 211 0.98 -17.81 -2.30
N PRO A 212 -0.18 -18.23 -2.81
CA PRO A 212 -1.21 -17.31 -3.27
C PRO A 212 -1.85 -16.60 -2.08
N ILE A 213 -1.94 -15.27 -2.14
CA ILE A 213 -2.71 -14.47 -1.18
C ILE A 213 -3.78 -13.73 -1.96
N ILE A 214 -5.04 -14.13 -1.75
CA ILE A 214 -6.18 -13.50 -2.41
C ILE A 214 -6.53 -12.24 -1.60
N ILE A 215 -6.51 -11.08 -2.27
CA ILE A 215 -6.91 -9.80 -1.69
C ILE A 215 -8.32 -9.45 -2.17
N GLU A 216 -9.25 -9.38 -1.24
CA GLU A 216 -10.63 -8.98 -1.50
C GLU A 216 -10.79 -7.51 -1.09
N THR A 217 -11.08 -6.66 -2.08
CA THR A 217 -11.29 -5.24 -1.89
C THR A 217 -12.76 -4.93 -2.16
N PRO A 218 -13.50 -4.32 -1.22
CA PRO A 218 -14.88 -3.97 -1.47
C PRO A 218 -14.96 -2.86 -2.52
N ILE A 219 -15.90 -3.01 -3.45
CA ILE A 219 -16.17 -2.03 -4.51
C ILE A 219 -17.28 -1.09 -4.00
N PRO A 220 -17.09 0.24 -4.04
CA PRO A 220 -18.15 1.17 -3.68
C PRO A 220 -19.34 1.05 -4.64
N THR A 221 -20.54 1.37 -4.16
CA THR A 221 -21.77 1.32 -4.97
C THR A 221 -21.77 2.31 -6.14
N ALA A 222 -21.02 3.41 -6.04
CA ALA A 222 -20.85 4.43 -7.08
C ALA A 222 -19.36 4.67 -7.34
N PRO A 223 -18.70 3.87 -8.18
CA PRO A 223 -17.25 3.97 -8.43
C PRO A 223 -16.86 5.13 -9.35
N LEU A 224 -17.82 5.74 -10.06
CA LEU A 224 -17.59 6.86 -10.97
C LEU A 224 -17.65 8.17 -10.20
N ARG A 225 -16.50 8.83 -10.02
CA ARG A 225 -16.39 10.00 -9.14
C ARG A 225 -17.26 11.18 -9.60
N THR A 226 -17.36 11.37 -10.90
CA THR A 226 -18.16 12.41 -11.56
C THR A 226 -19.61 11.99 -11.80
N GLY A 227 -19.93 10.70 -11.56
CA GLY A 227 -21.18 10.07 -11.96
C GLY A 227 -21.26 9.69 -13.44
N ASN A 228 -20.29 10.10 -14.26
CA ASN A 228 -20.25 9.83 -15.69
C ASN A 228 -19.31 8.66 -16.01
N SER A 229 -19.69 7.81 -16.97
CA SER A 229 -18.77 6.81 -17.52
C SER A 229 -17.72 7.43 -18.44
N ARG A 230 -18.00 8.62 -18.97
CA ARG A 230 -17.12 9.39 -19.85
C ARG A 230 -17.25 10.88 -19.53
N ASP A 231 -16.13 11.49 -19.20
CA ASP A 231 -15.95 12.94 -19.06
C ASP A 231 -15.07 13.46 -20.21
N VAL A 232 -15.04 14.78 -20.39
CA VAL A 232 -14.12 15.45 -21.33
C VAL A 232 -13.27 16.43 -20.54
N LEU A 233 -11.95 16.22 -20.55
CA LEU A 233 -10.97 17.08 -19.91
C LEU A 233 -10.39 18.05 -20.94
N LYS A 234 -10.35 19.33 -20.60
CA LYS A 234 -9.72 20.36 -21.41
C LYS A 234 -8.25 20.52 -21.03
N ILE A 235 -7.35 20.30 -22.00
CA ILE A 235 -5.91 20.36 -21.84
C ILE A 235 -5.33 21.37 -22.86
N GLY A 236 -5.18 22.62 -22.43
CA GLY A 236 -4.87 23.73 -23.34
C GLY A 236 -6.01 23.94 -24.34
N ASP A 237 -5.69 23.85 -25.63
CA ASP A 237 -6.65 23.97 -26.74
C ASP A 237 -7.25 22.63 -27.18
N HIS A 238 -6.91 21.54 -26.49
CA HIS A 238 -7.35 20.19 -26.83
C HIS A 238 -8.33 19.63 -25.80
N GLU A 239 -9.15 18.69 -26.26
CA GLU A 239 -10.04 17.89 -25.44
C GLU A 239 -9.58 16.44 -25.45
N ILE A 240 -9.58 15.84 -24.25
CA ILE A 240 -9.28 14.42 -24.03
C ILE A 240 -10.43 13.80 -23.26
N GLU A 241 -10.97 12.72 -23.80
CA GLU A 241 -11.99 11.95 -23.12
C GLU A 241 -11.37 11.14 -22.00
N SER A 242 -12.09 11.01 -20.89
CA SER A 242 -11.60 10.28 -19.73
C SER A 242 -12.72 9.53 -19.01
N SER A 243 -12.33 8.54 -18.21
CA SER A 243 -13.19 7.93 -17.19
C SER A 243 -12.50 8.05 -15.85
N ILE A 244 -13.15 8.67 -14.86
CA ILE A 244 -12.56 8.90 -13.53
C ILE A 244 -13.18 7.94 -12.53
N ILE A 245 -12.40 6.93 -12.13
CA ILE A 245 -12.83 5.84 -11.25
C ILE A 245 -12.18 6.01 -9.88
N ASP A 246 -13.01 5.98 -8.83
CA ASP A 246 -12.61 6.15 -7.43
C ASP A 246 -12.87 4.86 -6.65
N THR A 247 -12.07 3.84 -6.93
CA THR A 247 -12.09 2.55 -6.22
C THR A 247 -10.71 2.24 -5.66
N GLY A 248 -10.53 2.40 -4.35
CA GLY A 248 -9.24 2.23 -3.68
C GLY A 248 -8.33 3.46 -3.81
N LEU A 249 -7.77 3.69 -5.00
CA LEU A 249 -7.02 4.90 -5.35
C LEU A 249 -7.67 5.50 -6.60
N PRO A 250 -7.96 6.82 -6.65
CA PRO A 250 -8.56 7.41 -7.84
C PRO A 250 -7.65 7.29 -9.07
N VAL A 251 -8.22 6.87 -10.20
CA VAL A 251 -7.52 6.71 -11.49
C VAL A 251 -8.31 7.40 -12.60
N ILE A 252 -7.60 8.16 -13.43
CA ILE A 252 -8.11 8.84 -14.62
C ILE A 252 -7.70 8.03 -15.83
N PHE A 253 -8.61 7.26 -16.41
CA PHE A 253 -8.34 6.52 -17.63
C PHE A 253 -8.52 7.43 -18.84
N VAL A 254 -7.57 7.40 -19.77
CA VAL A 254 -7.64 8.12 -21.06
C VAL A 254 -7.21 7.22 -22.22
N PRO A 255 -7.66 7.48 -23.46
CA PRO A 255 -7.15 6.79 -24.64
C PRO A 255 -5.66 7.07 -24.87
N ALA A 256 -4.84 6.02 -24.91
CA ALA A 256 -3.40 6.17 -25.01
C ALA A 256 -2.94 6.78 -26.34
N ASP A 257 -3.61 6.45 -27.45
CA ASP A 257 -3.35 7.03 -28.78
C ASP A 257 -3.54 8.55 -28.77
N ARG A 258 -4.56 9.05 -28.06
CA ARG A 258 -4.79 10.49 -27.91
C ARG A 258 -3.67 11.16 -27.13
N LEU A 259 -3.13 10.53 -26.09
CA LEU A 259 -1.96 11.05 -25.37
C LEU A 259 -0.74 11.14 -26.29
N PHE A 260 -0.35 10.05 -26.95
CA PHE A 260 0.84 10.04 -27.80
C PHE A 260 0.72 11.01 -28.99
N ASN A 261 -0.44 11.08 -29.64
CA ASN A 261 -0.69 12.00 -30.74
C ASN A 261 -0.61 13.47 -30.32
N LEU A 262 -1.23 13.84 -29.20
CA LEU A 262 -1.18 15.22 -28.70
C LEU A 262 0.22 15.61 -28.18
N ALA A 263 0.99 14.64 -27.68
CA ALA A 263 2.40 14.83 -27.35
C ALA A 263 3.31 14.90 -28.59
N SER A 264 2.80 14.58 -29.79
CA SER A 264 3.58 14.41 -31.01
C SER A 264 4.70 13.35 -30.86
N SER A 265 4.43 12.33 -30.03
CA SER A 265 5.35 11.23 -29.76
C SER A 265 5.25 10.15 -30.84
N THR A 266 6.38 9.50 -31.13
CA THR A 266 6.41 8.29 -31.99
C THR A 266 6.20 7.00 -31.18
N HIS A 267 6.05 7.11 -29.86
CA HIS A 267 5.81 5.98 -28.98
C HIS A 267 4.36 5.52 -28.99
N SER A 268 4.15 4.34 -28.41
CA SER A 268 2.86 3.69 -28.28
C SER A 268 2.82 2.86 -27.00
N VAL A 269 1.67 2.27 -26.67
CA VAL A 269 1.49 1.37 -25.53
C VAL A 269 2.40 0.13 -25.55
N THR A 270 3.00 -0.21 -26.70
CA THR A 270 3.95 -1.33 -26.83
C THR A 270 5.41 -0.89 -26.73
N SER A 271 5.69 0.40 -26.59
CA SER A 271 7.04 0.91 -26.38
C SER A 271 7.56 0.48 -24.99
N SER A 272 8.87 0.41 -24.83
CA SER A 272 9.44 0.05 -23.53
C SER A 272 9.19 1.14 -22.48
N PRO A 273 9.06 0.80 -21.19
CA PRO A 273 8.89 1.79 -20.13
C PRO A 273 9.99 2.87 -20.15
N VAL A 274 11.25 2.47 -20.34
CA VAL A 274 12.39 3.39 -20.41
C VAL A 274 12.26 4.40 -21.55
N ALA A 275 11.72 3.98 -22.71
CA ALA A 275 11.51 4.88 -23.83
C ALA A 275 10.39 5.89 -23.55
N ILE A 276 9.28 5.44 -22.97
CA ILE A 276 8.15 6.31 -22.60
C ILE A 276 8.57 7.29 -21.49
N ASP A 277 9.25 6.81 -20.46
CA ASP A 277 9.73 7.64 -19.33
C ASP A 277 10.72 8.72 -19.77
N ALA A 278 11.47 8.49 -20.86
CA ALA A 278 12.41 9.45 -21.44
C ALA A 278 11.74 10.50 -22.34
N ASP A 279 10.49 10.29 -22.74
CA ASP A 279 9.74 11.23 -23.56
C ASP A 279 9.06 12.31 -22.68
N ALA A 280 9.78 13.42 -22.48
CA ALA A 280 9.31 14.54 -21.68
C ALA A 280 7.95 15.09 -22.16
N SER A 281 7.66 15.06 -23.47
CA SER A 281 6.40 15.58 -24.01
C SER A 281 5.20 14.76 -23.56
N VAL A 282 5.36 13.43 -23.51
CA VAL A 282 4.35 12.50 -23.00
C VAL A 282 4.20 12.67 -21.50
N MET A 283 5.30 12.70 -20.75
CA MET A 283 5.27 12.83 -19.29
C MET A 283 4.63 14.15 -18.84
N ASP A 284 4.95 15.26 -19.50
CA ASP A 284 4.33 16.57 -19.23
C ASP A 284 2.84 16.59 -19.57
N LEU A 285 2.42 15.89 -20.63
CA LEU A 285 1.01 15.77 -20.98
C LEU A 285 0.24 14.90 -19.98
N VAL A 286 0.81 13.77 -19.56
CA VAL A 286 0.23 12.90 -18.52
C VAL A 286 0.03 13.69 -17.23
N GLU A 287 1.00 14.49 -16.81
CA GLU A 287 0.85 15.34 -15.62
C GLU A 287 -0.25 16.39 -15.77
N ARG A 288 -0.34 17.06 -16.94
CA ARG A 288 -1.44 18.00 -17.20
C ARG A 288 -2.81 17.32 -17.18
N VAL A 289 -2.92 16.10 -17.72
CA VAL A 289 -4.15 15.29 -17.64
C VAL A 289 -4.49 14.95 -16.19
N ARG A 290 -3.48 14.54 -15.40
CA ARG A 290 -3.64 14.25 -13.98
C ARG A 290 -4.18 15.44 -13.21
N MET A 291 -3.59 16.61 -13.41
CA MET A 291 -4.02 17.87 -12.78
C MET A 291 -5.43 18.27 -13.19
N ALA A 292 -5.76 18.20 -14.48
CA ALA A 292 -7.08 18.55 -14.99
C ALA A 292 -8.16 17.60 -14.50
N GLY A 293 -7.92 16.29 -14.53
CA GLY A 293 -8.86 15.30 -14.02
C GLY A 293 -9.06 15.40 -12.51
N ALA A 294 -8.00 15.67 -11.75
CA ALA A 294 -8.10 15.93 -10.32
C ALA A 294 -8.99 17.14 -10.02
N ALA A 295 -8.78 18.25 -10.73
CA ALA A 295 -9.60 19.46 -10.60
C ALA A 295 -11.06 19.21 -10.99
N HIS A 296 -11.30 18.51 -12.11
CA HIS A 296 -12.64 18.18 -12.62
C HIS A 296 -13.44 17.32 -11.65
N ALA A 297 -12.79 16.36 -10.99
CA ALA A 297 -13.42 15.40 -10.09
C ALA A 297 -13.35 15.78 -8.59
N GLY A 298 -12.79 16.95 -8.26
CA GLY A 298 -12.61 17.39 -6.88
C GLY A 298 -11.72 16.45 -6.05
N ILE A 299 -10.65 15.93 -6.67
CA ILE A 299 -9.70 15.03 -6.03
C ILE A 299 -8.47 15.86 -5.60
N PRO A 300 -8.05 15.81 -4.33
CA PRO A 300 -6.80 16.42 -3.90
C PRO A 300 -5.60 15.83 -4.63
N LEU A 301 -4.69 16.70 -5.10
CA LEU A 301 -3.43 16.27 -5.71
C LEU A 301 -2.44 15.86 -4.63
N SER A 302 -1.76 14.74 -4.87
CA SER A 302 -0.53 14.37 -4.19
C SER A 302 0.49 13.85 -5.20
N SER A 303 1.71 13.52 -4.75
CA SER A 303 2.72 12.86 -5.57
C SER A 303 2.29 11.44 -6.01
N ALA A 304 1.32 10.83 -5.32
CA ALA A 304 0.81 9.50 -5.65
C ALA A 304 -0.62 9.46 -6.19
N ALA A 305 -1.45 10.50 -6.04
CA ALA A 305 -2.87 10.49 -6.39
C ALA A 305 -3.33 11.78 -7.11
N PRO A 306 -4.31 11.70 -8.04
CA PRO A 306 -4.81 10.48 -8.69
C PRO A 306 -3.76 9.87 -9.63
N LYS A 307 -3.98 8.64 -10.10
CA LYS A 307 -3.21 8.05 -11.20
C LYS A 307 -3.83 8.41 -12.55
N VAL A 308 -3.04 8.32 -13.62
CA VAL A 308 -3.47 8.37 -15.01
C VAL A 308 -3.00 7.09 -15.68
#